data_AF-A0A1M7RX31-F1
#
_entry.id   AF-A0A1M7RX31-F1
#
_cell.length_a   1.000
_cell.length_b   1.000
_cell.length_c   1.000
_cell.angle_alpha   90.00
_cell.angle_beta   90.00
_cell.angle_gamma   90.00
#
_symmetry.space_group_name_H-M   'P 1'
#
loop_
_entity.id
_entity.type
_entity.pdbx_description
1 polymer ?
#
loop_
_entity_poly.entity_id
_entity_poly.type
_entity_poly.pdbx_seq_one_letter_code
_entity_poly.pdbx_strand_id
1 'polypeptide(L)'
;MKQKLTTKFIETRKPDPTKRIDFRDTIVPGLVLRVSVTGTKTFSFHKRIDGKMKRLTIGRFGVFTLTQARDRARQILYEIETGRFEASTGIEVETKPTLGEVIPDYVEKHAKVHNRDWKNKARLLGKFTTLHGKRIDEIKRADVVKACDTIHKSTPVSANRALAHLKHLMGWCVERV
;
A
#
# COMPACT_ATOMS: atom_id res chain seq x y z
N MET A 1 25.54 -12.24 -1.69
CA MET A 1 26.87 -12.29 -2.36
C MET A 1 26.99 -11.12 -3.33
N LYS A 2 28.20 -10.62 -3.65
CA LYS A 2 28.39 -9.64 -4.73
C LYS A 2 28.54 -10.38 -6.06
N GLN A 3 27.95 -9.86 -7.13
CA GLN A 3 27.96 -10.48 -8.45
C GLN A 3 27.73 -9.44 -9.55
N LYS A 4 28.47 -9.49 -10.66
CA LYS A 4 28.10 -8.76 -11.87
C LYS A 4 26.88 -9.44 -12.49
N LEU A 5 25.70 -8.84 -12.35
CA LEU A 5 24.49 -9.43 -12.90
C LEU A 5 24.50 -9.33 -14.44
N THR A 6 24.13 -10.42 -15.09
CA THR A 6 23.87 -10.51 -16.52
C THR A 6 22.54 -11.21 -16.73
N THR A 7 21.85 -10.95 -17.85
CA THR A 7 20.57 -11.61 -18.14
C THR A 7 20.70 -13.13 -18.09
N LYS A 8 21.73 -13.69 -18.76
CA LYS A 8 22.05 -15.12 -18.72
C LYS A 8 22.29 -15.65 -17.31
N PHE A 9 23.02 -14.90 -16.47
CA PHE A 9 23.23 -15.29 -15.06
C PHE A 9 21.91 -15.39 -14.30
N ILE A 10 20.99 -14.44 -14.51
CA ILE A 10 19.70 -14.39 -13.82
C ILE A 10 18.81 -15.54 -14.27
N GLU A 11 18.69 -15.75 -15.59
CA GLU A 11 17.88 -16.83 -16.18
C GLU A 11 18.32 -18.20 -15.69
N THR A 12 19.62 -18.49 -15.75
CA THR A 12 20.19 -19.80 -15.39
C THR A 12 20.24 -20.04 -13.88
N ARG A 13 20.01 -19.02 -13.05
CA ARG A 13 20.09 -19.17 -11.60
C ARG A 13 18.98 -20.06 -11.08
N LYS A 14 19.36 -21.21 -10.51
CA LYS A 14 18.46 -22.12 -9.81
C LYS A 14 18.16 -21.60 -8.40
N PRO A 15 16.92 -21.82 -7.88
CA PRO A 15 16.63 -21.58 -6.48
C PRO A 15 17.40 -22.54 -5.58
N ASP A 16 17.62 -22.12 -4.35
CA ASP A 16 17.99 -23.02 -3.26
C ASP A 16 16.69 -23.43 -2.55
N PRO A 17 16.42 -24.75 -2.41
CA PRO A 17 15.17 -25.23 -1.84
C PRO A 17 14.99 -24.88 -0.36
N THR A 18 16.07 -24.54 0.35
CA THR A 18 16.06 -24.29 1.79
C THR A 18 15.99 -22.81 2.16
N LYS A 19 16.50 -21.92 1.30
CA LYS A 19 16.63 -20.50 1.64
C LYS A 19 16.57 -19.57 0.45
N ARG A 20 16.25 -18.31 0.74
CA ARG A 20 16.34 -17.20 -0.22
C ARG A 20 17.80 -16.80 -0.41
N ILE A 21 18.17 -16.47 -1.64
CA ILE A 21 19.53 -16.02 -1.97
C ILE A 21 19.49 -14.63 -2.58
N ASP A 22 20.33 -13.74 -2.04
CA ASP A 22 20.49 -12.37 -2.53
C ASP A 22 21.85 -12.20 -3.24
N PHE A 23 21.80 -11.75 -4.50
CA PHE A 23 22.96 -11.38 -5.33
C PHE A 23 22.97 -9.86 -5.54
N ARG A 24 23.96 -9.17 -4.98
CA ARG A 24 24.13 -7.73 -5.09
C ARG A 24 24.87 -7.40 -6.38
N ASP A 25 24.28 -6.58 -7.24
CA ASP A 25 24.88 -6.17 -8.49
C ASP A 25 26.16 -5.37 -8.24
N THR A 26 27.21 -5.66 -9.01
CA THR A 26 28.46 -4.88 -8.94
C THR A 26 28.45 -3.66 -9.83
N ILE A 27 27.50 -3.55 -10.77
CA ILE A 27 27.41 -2.40 -11.69
C ILE A 27 26.61 -1.26 -11.07
N VAL A 28 25.43 -1.54 -10.51
CA VAL A 28 24.62 -0.53 -9.81
C VAL A 28 24.59 -0.80 -8.31
N PRO A 29 25.27 0.03 -7.49
CA PRO A 29 25.25 -0.12 -6.04
C PRO A 29 23.82 -0.12 -5.49
N GLY A 30 23.57 -1.02 -4.54
CA GLY A 30 22.26 -1.16 -3.91
C GLY A 30 21.29 -2.04 -4.69
N LEU A 31 21.47 -2.28 -5.99
CA LEU A 31 20.64 -3.24 -6.73
C LEU A 31 20.94 -4.67 -6.27
N VAL A 32 19.89 -5.44 -6.00
CA VAL A 32 19.94 -6.82 -5.54
C VAL A 32 18.96 -7.66 -6.32
N LEU A 33 19.43 -8.78 -6.87
CA LEU A 33 18.58 -9.88 -7.33
C LEU A 33 18.33 -10.82 -6.16
N ARG A 34 17.07 -10.95 -5.76
CA ARG A 34 16.61 -11.96 -4.81
C ARG A 34 16.02 -13.14 -5.55
N VAL A 35 16.47 -14.35 -5.21
CA VAL A 35 15.90 -15.61 -5.69
C VAL A 35 15.17 -16.26 -4.51
N SER A 36 13.87 -16.47 -4.64
CA SER A 36 13.06 -17.18 -3.64
C SER A 36 13.32 -18.68 -3.67
N VAL A 37 12.89 -19.39 -2.63
CA VAL A 37 12.90 -20.86 -2.60
C VAL A 37 12.08 -21.48 -3.72
N THR A 38 11.00 -20.80 -4.15
CA THR A 38 10.15 -21.19 -5.28
C THR A 38 10.71 -20.83 -6.66
N GLY A 39 11.90 -20.21 -6.74
CA GLY A 39 12.52 -19.80 -8.00
C GLY A 39 12.05 -18.47 -8.55
N THR A 40 11.20 -17.74 -7.83
CA THR A 40 10.83 -16.37 -8.19
C THR A 40 12.05 -15.45 -8.04
N LYS A 41 12.32 -14.68 -9.08
CA LYS A 41 13.46 -13.77 -9.16
C LYS A 41 12.94 -12.34 -9.13
N THR A 42 13.38 -11.56 -8.16
CA THR A 42 12.90 -10.20 -7.92
C THR A 42 14.07 -9.25 -7.78
N PHE A 43 13.99 -8.10 -8.42
CA PHE A 43 14.90 -6.99 -8.22
C PHE A 43 14.45 -6.15 -7.03
N SER A 44 15.40 -5.84 -6.15
CA SER A 44 15.20 -4.99 -4.99
C SER A 44 16.37 -4.01 -4.87
N PHE A 45 16.13 -2.85 -4.29
CA PHE A 45 17.14 -1.86 -3.97
C PHE A 45 17.36 -1.79 -2.46
N HIS A 46 18.61 -1.88 -2.03
CA HIS A 46 19.05 -1.96 -0.65
C HIS A 46 20.02 -0.82 -0.35
N LYS A 47 19.63 0.14 0.51
CA LYS A 47 20.47 1.28 0.92
C LYS A 47 20.14 1.68 2.36
N ARG A 48 21.11 2.26 3.06
CA ARG A 48 20.85 2.92 4.35
C ARG A 48 20.44 4.37 4.11
N ILE A 49 19.30 4.75 4.65
CA ILE A 49 18.74 6.10 4.63
C ILE A 49 18.50 6.46 6.10
N ASP A 50 19.06 7.58 6.56
CA ASP A 50 18.99 8.03 7.96
C ASP A 50 19.40 6.95 8.97
N GLY A 51 20.52 6.27 8.67
CA GLY A 51 21.07 5.18 9.51
C GLY A 51 20.28 3.87 9.45
N LYS A 52 19.08 3.85 8.89
CA LYS A 52 18.20 2.66 8.82
C LYS A 52 18.33 1.96 7.47
N MET A 53 18.38 0.63 7.50
CA MET A 53 18.41 -0.17 6.28
C MET A 53 17.04 -0.17 5.62
N LYS A 54 16.93 0.39 4.43
CA LYS A 54 15.72 0.37 3.60
C LYS A 54 15.87 -0.64 2.46
N ARG A 55 14.80 -1.38 2.19
CA ARG A 55 14.71 -2.38 1.12
C ARG A 55 13.47 -2.07 0.28
N LEU A 56 13.69 -1.70 -0.97
CA LEU A 56 12.63 -1.30 -1.90
C LEU A 56 12.51 -2.37 -2.97
N THR A 57 11.30 -2.79 -3.31
CA THR A 57 11.11 -3.77 -4.39
C THR A 57 10.95 -3.03 -5.71
N ILE A 58 11.82 -3.34 -6.68
CA ILE A 58 11.73 -2.77 -8.03
C ILE A 58 10.71 -3.57 -8.85
N GLY A 59 10.81 -4.89 -8.84
CA GLY A 59 9.88 -5.75 -9.57
C GLY A 59 10.42 -7.13 -9.91
N ARG A 60 9.57 -7.99 -10.46
CA ARG A 60 9.91 -9.37 -10.82
C ARG A 60 10.71 -9.41 -12.14
N PHE A 61 11.75 -10.25 -12.19
CA PHE A 61 12.45 -10.57 -13.44
C PHE A 61 11.49 -11.28 -14.40
N GLY A 62 11.45 -10.81 -15.66
CA GLY A 62 10.48 -11.21 -16.68
C GLY A 62 9.42 -10.13 -16.94
N VAL A 63 8.99 -9.41 -15.90
CA VAL A 63 8.24 -8.15 -16.04
C VAL A 63 9.22 -6.99 -16.21
N PHE A 64 10.28 -6.98 -15.41
CA PHE A 64 11.40 -6.07 -15.53
C PHE A 64 12.59 -6.79 -16.16
N THR A 65 13.23 -6.11 -17.11
CA THR A 65 14.56 -6.49 -17.60
C THR A 65 15.65 -6.05 -16.61
N LEU A 66 16.84 -6.63 -16.71
CA LEU A 66 18.00 -6.19 -15.91
C LEU A 66 18.34 -4.72 -16.16
N THR A 67 18.24 -4.26 -17.41
CA THR A 67 18.50 -2.86 -17.77
C THR A 67 17.52 -1.93 -17.08
N GLN A 68 16.21 -2.19 -17.20
CA GLN A 68 15.18 -1.39 -16.52
C GLN A 68 15.35 -1.40 -15.00
N ALA A 69 15.72 -2.55 -14.41
CA ALA A 69 16.00 -2.64 -12.99
C ALA A 69 17.20 -1.78 -12.56
N ARG A 70 18.26 -1.73 -13.38
CA ARG A 70 19.41 -0.85 -13.15
C ARG A 70 19.03 0.62 -13.28
N ASP A 71 18.25 0.99 -14.28
CA ASP A 71 17.83 2.38 -14.48
C ASP A 71 16.95 2.84 -13.33
N ARG A 72 16.00 2.00 -12.87
CA ARG A 72 15.18 2.31 -11.69
C ARG A 72 16.03 2.42 -10.42
N ALA A 73 17.02 1.55 -10.23
CA ALA A 73 17.92 1.64 -9.08
C ALA A 73 18.78 2.92 -9.10
N ARG A 74 19.26 3.36 -10.26
CA ARG A 74 19.97 4.65 -10.39
C ARG A 74 19.06 5.84 -10.10
N GLN A 75 17.81 5.78 -10.58
CA GLN A 75 16.82 6.82 -10.30
C GLN A 75 16.53 6.93 -8.80
N ILE A 76 16.29 5.80 -8.13
CA ILE A 76 16.11 5.75 -6.67
C ILE A 76 17.34 6.34 -5.96
N LEU A 77 18.54 5.95 -6.37
CA LEU A 77 19.77 6.49 -5.78
C LEU A 77 19.86 8.01 -5.96
N TYR A 78 19.54 8.52 -7.15
CA TYR A 78 19.51 9.96 -7.43
C TYR A 78 18.48 10.69 -6.56
N GLU A 79 17.27 10.14 -6.41
CA GLU A 79 16.23 10.69 -5.53
C GLU A 79 16.72 10.78 -4.08
N ILE A 80 17.43 9.75 -3.58
CA ILE A 80 17.97 9.72 -2.21
C ILE A 80 19.02 10.80 -2.02
N GLU A 81 20.01 10.85 -2.91
CA GLU A 81 21.12 11.81 -2.79
C GLU A 81 20.66 13.26 -3.02
N THR A 82 19.54 13.48 -3.71
CA THR A 82 18.93 14.81 -3.91
C THR A 82 17.86 15.16 -2.87
N GLY A 83 17.62 14.31 -1.87
CA GLY A 83 16.63 14.56 -0.81
C GLY A 83 15.17 14.52 -1.28
N ARG A 84 14.91 14.06 -2.51
CA ARG A 84 13.57 13.91 -3.10
C ARG A 84 13.03 12.49 -2.98
N PHE A 85 13.74 11.63 -2.28
CA PHE A 85 13.31 10.27 -2.07
C PHE A 85 12.15 10.22 -1.08
N GLU A 86 10.95 10.09 -1.63
CA GLU A 86 9.79 9.62 -0.87
C GLU A 86 9.88 8.09 -0.78
N ALA A 87 9.73 7.53 0.42
CA ALA A 87 9.85 6.08 0.66
C ALA A 87 8.77 5.23 -0.06
N SER A 88 7.94 5.84 -0.91
CA SER A 88 6.83 5.24 -1.65
C SER A 88 7.30 4.54 -2.94
N THR A 89 8.29 3.65 -2.86
CA THR A 89 8.68 2.83 -4.01
C THR A 89 8.71 1.34 -3.69
N GLY A 90 7.57 0.71 -3.98
CA GLY A 90 7.45 -0.74 -4.17
C GLY A 90 6.60 -1.43 -3.13
N ILE A 91 5.28 -1.29 -3.23
CA ILE A 91 4.29 -2.09 -2.48
C ILE A 91 4.63 -2.14 -0.98
N GLU A 92 4.79 -0.97 -0.35
CA GLU A 92 4.11 -0.84 0.93
C GLU A 92 2.66 -0.59 0.55
N VAL A 93 1.84 -1.65 0.65
CA VAL A 93 0.49 -1.42 1.12
C VAL A 93 0.72 -0.79 2.49
N GLU A 94 0.86 0.53 2.54
CA GLU A 94 0.33 1.28 3.65
C GLU A 94 -1.05 0.64 3.83
N THR A 95 -1.19 -0.19 4.87
CA THR A 95 -2.47 -0.81 5.22
C THR A 95 -3.34 0.35 5.63
N LYS A 96 -3.80 1.09 4.61
CA LYS A 96 -4.75 2.16 4.74
C LYS A 96 -5.91 1.50 5.45
N PRO A 97 -6.25 2.05 6.62
CA PRO A 97 -7.18 1.38 7.50
C PRO A 97 -8.47 1.11 6.73
N THR A 98 -9.06 -0.03 7.04
CA THR A 98 -10.37 -0.38 6.53
C THR A 98 -11.41 0.60 7.07
N LEU A 99 -12.56 0.69 6.40
CA LEU A 99 -13.64 1.55 6.88
C LEU A 99 -14.03 1.20 8.33
N GLY A 100 -14.02 -0.09 8.69
CA GLY A 100 -14.32 -0.55 10.04
C GLY A 100 -13.33 -0.05 11.10
N GLU A 101 -12.05 0.06 10.74
CA GLU A 101 -10.99 0.57 11.62
C GLU A 101 -11.02 2.10 11.75
N VAL A 102 -11.46 2.80 10.70
CA VAL A 102 -11.50 4.27 10.71
C VAL A 102 -12.73 4.84 11.39
N ILE A 103 -13.87 4.15 11.38
CA ILE A 103 -15.09 4.66 12.02
C ILE A 103 -14.86 4.99 13.51
N PRO A 104 -14.28 4.10 14.34
CA PRO A 104 -13.97 4.43 15.74
C PRO A 104 -13.04 5.65 15.87
N ASP A 105 -12.03 5.70 15.01
CA ASP A 105 -11.01 6.74 15.03
C ASP A 105 -11.57 8.12 14.64
N TYR A 106 -12.47 8.16 13.65
CA TYR A 106 -13.27 9.33 13.25
C TYR A 106 -14.19 9.78 14.38
N VAL A 107 -14.86 8.83 15.05
CA VAL A 107 -15.77 9.15 16.13
C VAL A 107 -15.02 9.81 17.29
N GLU A 108 -13.88 9.24 17.68
CA GLU A 108 -13.07 9.74 18.80
C GLU A 108 -12.46 11.10 18.50
N LYS A 109 -11.78 11.22 17.36
CA LYS A 109 -10.92 12.37 17.06
C LYS A 109 -11.68 13.55 16.43
N HIS A 110 -12.85 13.30 15.84
CA HIS A 110 -13.58 14.34 15.11
C HIS A 110 -15.05 14.45 15.55
N ALA A 111 -15.81 13.34 15.55
CA ALA A 111 -17.25 13.43 15.79
C ALA A 111 -17.59 13.87 17.22
N LYS A 112 -16.87 13.37 18.24
CA LYS A 112 -17.07 13.78 19.65
C LYS A 112 -16.77 15.26 19.88
N VAL A 113 -15.75 15.79 19.20
CA VAL A 113 -15.29 17.18 19.35
C VAL A 113 -16.27 18.15 18.70
N HIS A 114 -16.79 17.80 17.52
CA HIS A 114 -17.57 18.73 16.68
C HIS A 114 -19.08 18.49 16.72
N ASN A 115 -19.57 17.43 17.36
CA ASN A 115 -20.99 17.10 17.32
C ASN A 115 -21.50 16.45 18.61
N ARG A 116 -22.55 17.04 19.20
CA ARG A 116 -23.27 16.48 20.37
C ARG A 116 -23.98 15.17 20.04
N ASP A 117 -24.40 14.94 18.79
CA ASP A 117 -25.06 13.71 18.31
C ASP A 117 -24.08 12.70 17.66
N TRP A 118 -22.85 12.61 18.17
CA TRP A 118 -21.84 11.69 17.66
C TRP A 118 -22.28 10.21 17.75
N LYS A 119 -23.12 9.86 18.74
CA LYS A 119 -23.62 8.49 18.96
C LYS A 119 -24.49 8.01 17.79
N ASN A 120 -25.41 8.86 17.32
CA ASN A 120 -26.27 8.52 16.18
C ASN A 120 -25.45 8.48 14.88
N LYS A 121 -24.46 9.36 14.73
CA LYS A 121 -23.47 9.32 13.63
C LYS A 121 -22.74 7.98 13.58
N ALA A 122 -22.19 7.53 14.71
CA ALA A 122 -21.49 6.25 14.83
C ALA A 122 -22.42 5.07 14.48
N ARG A 123 -23.65 5.08 15.00
CA ARG A 123 -24.66 4.06 14.71
C ARG A 123 -25.02 3.99 13.22
N LEU A 124 -25.17 5.13 12.56
CA LEU A 124 -25.48 5.20 11.13
C LEU A 124 -24.31 4.78 10.25
N LEU A 125 -23.07 5.13 10.62
CA LEU A 125 -21.86 4.65 9.95
C LEU A 125 -21.70 3.12 10.09
N GLY A 126 -22.03 2.56 11.26
CA GLY A 126 -22.00 1.12 11.49
C GLY A 126 -22.98 0.29 10.64
N LYS A 127 -23.90 0.93 9.91
CA LYS A 127 -24.81 0.25 8.97
C LYS A 127 -24.11 -0.17 7.67
N PHE A 128 -22.93 0.38 7.35
CA PHE A 128 -22.16 0.02 6.15
C PHE A 128 -21.38 -1.30 6.33
N THR A 129 -22.04 -2.33 6.86
CA THR A 129 -21.42 -3.62 7.21
C THR A 129 -20.69 -4.27 6.02
N THR A 130 -21.21 -4.11 4.80
CA THR A 130 -20.61 -4.61 3.56
C THR A 130 -19.30 -3.92 3.17
N LEU A 131 -19.04 -2.72 3.71
CA LEU A 131 -17.85 -1.92 3.43
C LEU A 131 -16.81 -1.96 4.56
N HIS A 132 -17.15 -2.49 5.74
CA HIS A 132 -16.25 -2.48 6.91
C HIS A 132 -14.91 -3.19 6.65
N GLY A 133 -14.92 -4.27 5.86
CA GLY A 133 -13.70 -5.01 5.50
C GLY A 133 -12.94 -4.44 4.29
N LYS A 134 -13.46 -3.39 3.64
CA LYS A 134 -12.79 -2.75 2.50
C LYS A 134 -11.87 -1.63 2.98
N ARG A 135 -10.73 -1.51 2.32
CA ARG A 135 -9.78 -0.40 2.54
C ARG A 135 -10.36 0.90 1.99
N ILE A 136 -10.09 2.02 2.67
CA ILE A 136 -10.66 3.32 2.30
C ILE A 136 -10.32 3.74 0.87
N ASP A 137 -9.11 3.45 0.42
CA ASP A 137 -8.63 3.73 -0.95
C ASP A 137 -9.27 2.83 -2.02
N GLU A 138 -9.85 1.70 -1.62
CA GLU A 138 -10.50 0.74 -2.53
C GLU A 138 -12.02 0.94 -2.62
N ILE A 139 -12.62 1.78 -1.76
CA ILE A 139 -14.05 2.03 -1.76
C ILE A 139 -14.41 2.91 -2.96
N LYS A 140 -15.03 2.30 -3.98
CA LYS A 140 -15.51 2.99 -5.17
C LYS A 140 -16.94 3.48 -4.98
N ARG A 141 -17.34 4.48 -5.76
CA ARG A 141 -18.73 4.98 -5.80
C ARG A 141 -19.76 3.85 -5.99
N ALA A 142 -19.46 2.88 -6.85
CA ALA A 142 -20.34 1.73 -7.11
C ALA A 142 -20.57 0.86 -5.86
N ASP A 143 -19.56 0.72 -4.99
CA ASP A 143 -19.68 -0.02 -3.73
C ASP A 143 -20.56 0.71 -2.73
N VAL A 144 -20.41 2.04 -2.65
CA VAL A 144 -21.24 2.90 -1.81
C VAL A 144 -22.71 2.85 -2.24
N VAL A 145 -22.98 2.88 -3.55
CA VAL A 145 -24.35 2.75 -4.09
C VAL A 145 -24.96 1.41 -3.67
N LYS A 146 -24.26 0.29 -3.89
CA LYS A 146 -24.73 -1.04 -3.48
C LYS A 146 -25.00 -1.14 -1.97
N ALA A 147 -24.14 -0.55 -1.16
CA ALA A 147 -24.32 -0.52 0.29
C ALA A 147 -25.53 0.34 0.70
N CYS A 148 -25.71 1.51 0.06
CA CYS A 148 -26.88 2.35 0.25
C CYS A 148 -28.18 1.64 -0.15
N ASP A 149 -28.21 0.92 -1.28
CA ASP A 149 -29.37 0.15 -1.72
C ASP A 149 -29.75 -0.93 -0.70
N THR A 150 -28.74 -1.58 -0.12
CA THR A 150 -28.94 -2.59 0.94
C THR A 150 -29.54 -1.98 2.20
N ILE A 151 -29.05 -0.80 2.62
CA ILE A 151 -29.60 -0.07 3.77
C ILE A 151 -31.00 0.47 3.45
N HIS A 152 -31.24 0.90 2.21
CA HIS A 152 -32.51 1.46 1.77
C HIS A 152 -33.64 0.43 1.86
N LYS A 153 -33.37 -0.86 1.58
CA LYS A 153 -34.35 -1.96 1.71
C LYS A 153 -34.92 -2.11 3.12
N SER A 154 -34.16 -1.79 4.15
CA SER A 154 -34.60 -1.88 5.55
C SER A 154 -34.98 -0.54 6.16
N THR A 155 -34.35 0.56 5.76
CA THR A 155 -34.62 1.89 6.34
C THR A 155 -34.29 3.04 5.38
N PRO A 156 -35.23 3.44 4.49
CA PRO A 156 -35.02 4.46 3.45
C PRO A 156 -34.48 5.81 3.95
N VAL A 157 -35.12 6.38 4.99
CA VAL A 157 -34.74 7.68 5.57
C VAL A 157 -33.35 7.64 6.22
N SER A 158 -32.96 6.49 6.78
CA SER A 158 -31.63 6.31 7.36
C SER A 158 -30.53 6.18 6.32
N ALA A 159 -30.83 5.69 5.11
CA ALA A 159 -29.82 5.49 4.06
C ALA A 159 -29.20 6.82 3.61
N ASN A 160 -30.03 7.84 3.38
CA ASN A 160 -29.56 9.18 2.98
C ASN A 160 -28.71 9.84 4.08
N ARG A 161 -29.13 9.71 5.35
CA ARG A 161 -28.39 10.23 6.49
C ARG A 161 -27.06 9.50 6.70
N ALA A 162 -27.05 8.17 6.55
CA ALA A 162 -25.84 7.36 6.62
C ALA A 162 -24.84 7.75 5.51
N LEU A 163 -25.31 7.95 4.28
CA LEU A 163 -24.47 8.41 3.16
C LEU A 163 -23.85 9.79 3.44
N ALA A 164 -24.62 10.73 3.98
CA ALA A 164 -24.11 12.05 4.34
C ALA A 164 -22.98 11.98 5.40
N HIS A 165 -23.09 11.06 6.36
CA HIS A 165 -22.03 10.84 7.35
C HIS A 165 -20.82 10.13 6.76
N LEU A 166 -21.02 9.16 5.86
CA LEU A 166 -19.92 8.50 5.15
C LEU A 166 -19.10 9.50 4.33
N LYS A 167 -19.76 10.43 3.62
CA LYS A 167 -19.07 11.50 2.87
C LYS A 167 -18.18 12.36 3.77
N HIS A 168 -18.68 12.75 4.95
CA HIS A 168 -17.89 13.52 5.91
C HIS A 168 -16.70 12.73 6.46
N LEU A 169 -16.88 11.45 6.77
CA LEU A 169 -15.78 10.59 7.20
C LEU A 169 -14.71 10.49 6.11
N MET A 170 -15.11 10.27 4.86
CA MET A 170 -14.17 10.18 3.73
C MET A 170 -13.43 11.50 3.49
N GLY A 171 -14.12 12.65 3.57
CA GLY A 171 -13.48 13.97 3.47
C GLY A 171 -12.45 14.19 4.58
N TRP A 172 -12.81 13.87 5.82
CA TRP A 172 -11.90 13.94 6.96
C TRP A 172 -10.68 13.01 6.82
N CYS A 173 -10.82 11.85 6.17
CA CYS A 173 -9.67 10.98 5.88
C CYS A 173 -8.70 11.59 4.86
N VAL A 174 -9.20 12.40 3.92
CA VAL A 174 -8.38 13.08 2.91
C VAL A 174 -7.61 14.25 3.53
N GLU A 175 -8.21 14.97 4.48
CA GLU A 175 -7.59 16.13 5.15
C GLU A 175 -6.46 15.75 6.14
N ARG A 176 -6.33 14.47 6.49
CA ARG A 176 -5.32 13.96 7.45
C ARG A 176 -4.07 13.36 6.80
N VAL A 177 -4.05 13.26 5.47
CA VAL A 177 -2.87 12.86 4.67
C VAL A 177 -2.15 14.13 4.24
#